data_AF-A0A800JZI3-F1
#
_entry.id   AF-A0A800JZI3-F1
#
_cell.length_a   1.000
_cell.length_b   1.000
_cell.length_c   1.000
_cell.angle_alpha   90.00
_cell.angle_beta   90.00
_cell.angle_gamma   90.00
#
_symmetry.space_group_name_H-M   'P 1'
#
loop_
_entity.id
_entity.type
_entity.pdbx_description
1 polymer ?
#
loop_
_entity_poly.entity_id
_entity_poly.type
_entity_poly.pdbx_seq_one_letter_code
_entity_poly.pdbx_strand_id
1 'polypeptide(L)'
;GALATLKTRHPDMRRAVVKLNDGFSGEGNALFYFNGVDGSSGSGVEFNIDDENVTIGETYRGVMTEGVPDPRISVFNPGILNSNSGIPVWQSDKYPSGGSPVQVASWEEAQLIIAENHIDTGSLASAVAIFDALHAAVGLPAYSGAVTKSALMSQLIFERSAEMFLEGHHLQDIKRLNIPLFPAKGVSIPFGGSYGDQMCFVLPATEFQNNLCISEGICG
;
A
#
# COMPACT_ATOMS: atom_id res chain seq x y z
N GLY A 1 24.66 7.01 6.97
CA GLY A 1 23.28 6.53 6.68
C GLY A 1 23.29 5.07 6.28
N ALA A 2 22.16 4.37 6.40
CA ALA A 2 22.04 2.93 6.18
C ALA A 2 22.62 2.43 4.84
N LEU A 3 22.46 3.18 3.74
CA LEU A 3 23.07 2.86 2.44
C LEU A 3 24.60 2.87 2.47
N ALA A 4 25.22 3.83 3.17
CA ALA A 4 26.67 3.90 3.27
C ALA A 4 27.22 2.66 3.99
N THR A 5 26.60 2.26 5.09
CA THR A 5 26.95 1.05 5.85
C THR A 5 26.73 -0.23 5.04
N LEU A 6 25.75 -0.26 4.13
CA LEU A 6 25.47 -1.40 3.25
C LEU A 6 26.52 -1.51 2.12
N LYS A 7 26.89 -0.39 1.50
CA LYS A 7 27.92 -0.33 0.44
C LYS A 7 29.32 -0.65 0.97
N THR A 8 29.62 -0.30 2.22
CA THR A 8 30.87 -0.69 2.89
C THR A 8 30.92 -2.20 3.15
N ARG A 9 29.78 -2.84 3.44
CA ARG A 9 29.71 -4.30 3.69
C ARG A 9 29.66 -5.14 2.42
N HIS A 10 29.09 -4.63 1.34
CA HIS A 10 28.99 -5.34 0.06
C HIS A 10 29.37 -4.39 -1.10
N PRO A 11 30.69 -4.25 -1.36
CA PRO A 11 31.21 -3.24 -2.29
C PRO A 11 30.84 -3.50 -3.75
N ASP A 12 30.47 -4.73 -4.09
CA ASP A 12 30.03 -5.21 -5.40
C ASP A 12 28.54 -4.97 -5.70
N MET A 13 27.73 -4.61 -4.71
CA MET A 13 26.32 -4.27 -4.94
C MET A 13 26.18 -3.08 -5.89
N ARG A 14 25.46 -3.30 -7.00
CA ARG A 14 25.16 -2.29 -8.02
C ARG A 14 23.85 -1.55 -7.76
N ARG A 15 22.95 -2.14 -6.97
CA ARG A 15 21.62 -1.62 -6.62
C ARG A 15 21.26 -2.13 -5.22
N ALA A 16 20.52 -1.32 -4.46
CA ALA A 16 19.92 -1.71 -3.19
C ALA A 16 18.51 -1.12 -3.15
N VAL A 17 17.51 -1.95 -2.82
CA VAL A 17 16.15 -1.50 -2.57
C VAL A 17 16.09 -1.13 -1.09
N VAL A 18 15.90 0.16 -0.81
CA VAL A 18 15.63 0.63 0.55
C VAL A 18 14.14 0.83 0.65
N LYS A 19 13.51 -0.04 1.43
CA LYS A 19 12.09 0.02 1.73
C LYS A 19 11.89 1.08 2.81
N LEU A 20 11.41 2.24 2.36
CA LEU A 20 10.88 3.28 3.23
C LEU A 20 9.40 2.97 3.42
N ASN A 21 8.99 2.71 4.65
CA ASN A 21 7.58 2.49 5.00
C ASN A 21 6.85 3.85 5.08
N ASP A 22 6.90 4.62 4.00
CA ASP A 22 6.16 5.87 3.89
C ASP A 22 4.84 5.60 3.14
N GLY A 23 3.79 5.33 3.93
CA GLY A 23 2.42 5.20 3.46
C GLY A 23 1.80 3.85 3.85
N PHE A 24 1.27 3.74 5.06
CA PHE A 24 0.40 2.61 5.44
C PHE A 24 -0.80 2.55 4.49
N SER A 25 -1.02 1.41 3.82
CA SER A 25 -2.11 1.28 2.85
C SER A 25 -3.18 0.30 3.29
N GLY A 26 -4.32 0.89 3.65
CA GLY A 26 -5.65 0.30 3.71
C GLY A 26 -6.64 1.39 3.28
N GLU A 27 -6.50 1.89 2.04
CA GLU A 27 -7.16 3.06 1.42
C GLU A 27 -7.08 4.42 2.13
N GLY A 28 -6.49 4.52 3.31
CA GLY A 28 -6.17 5.79 3.95
C GLY A 28 -4.89 6.42 3.40
N ASN A 29 -4.95 7.12 2.27
CA ASN A 29 -3.94 8.14 1.99
C ASN A 29 -4.26 9.34 2.89
N ALA A 30 -3.49 9.52 3.98
CA ALA A 30 -3.48 10.79 4.69
C ALA A 30 -2.87 11.86 3.77
N LEU A 31 -3.71 12.68 3.15
CA LEU A 31 -3.27 13.85 2.41
C LEU A 31 -3.14 15.00 3.42
N PHE A 32 -1.91 15.32 3.78
CA PHE A 32 -1.59 16.45 4.67
C PHE A 32 -1.65 17.74 3.87
N TYR A 33 -2.56 18.65 4.24
CA TYR A 33 -2.59 20.00 3.68
C TYR A 33 -1.68 20.92 4.50
N PHE A 34 -0.64 21.47 3.86
CA PHE A 34 0.28 22.43 4.49
C PHE A 34 -0.32 23.82 4.74
N ASN A 35 -1.56 24.07 4.32
CA ASN A 35 -2.17 25.38 4.52
C ASN A 35 -2.69 25.49 5.96
N GLY A 36 -1.88 26.13 6.81
CA GLY A 36 -2.28 26.56 8.15
C GLY A 36 -1.29 26.27 9.28
N VAL A 37 -0.14 25.65 9.00
CA VAL A 37 0.84 25.31 10.05
C VAL A 37 1.75 26.50 10.33
N ASP A 38 1.47 27.24 11.40
CA ASP A 38 2.42 28.14 12.03
C ASP A 38 3.57 27.31 12.64
N GLY A 39 4.82 27.76 12.42
CA GLY A 39 6.06 27.00 12.66
C GLY A 39 6.36 26.56 14.10
N SER A 40 5.36 26.53 14.98
CA SER A 40 5.37 25.94 16.32
C SER A 40 4.65 24.59 16.40
N SER A 41 3.91 24.20 15.37
CA SER A 41 3.14 22.97 15.34
C SER A 41 3.93 21.90 14.58
N GLY A 42 4.69 21.08 15.31
CA GLY A 42 5.40 19.95 14.71
C GLY A 42 4.41 19.10 13.91
N SER A 43 4.71 18.86 12.63
CA SER A 43 3.98 17.90 11.80
C SER A 43 4.28 16.51 12.35
N GLY A 44 3.52 16.10 13.36
CA GLY A 44 3.57 14.74 13.89
C GLY A 44 3.07 13.79 12.82
N VAL A 45 3.88 12.78 12.50
CA VAL A 45 3.36 11.57 11.85
C VAL A 45 2.55 10.85 12.93
N GLU A 46 1.24 11.05 12.93
CA GLU A 46 0.34 10.28 13.78
C GLU A 46 0.09 8.93 13.12
N PHE A 47 0.67 7.88 13.73
CA PHE A 47 0.35 6.51 13.39
C PHE A 47 -1.02 6.19 14.00
N ASN A 48 -2.05 6.19 13.14
CA ASN A 48 -3.42 5.95 13.56
C ASN A 48 -3.59 4.46 13.88
N ILE A 49 -3.56 4.12 15.17
CA ILE A 49 -3.82 2.76 15.65
C ILE A 49 -5.25 2.63 16.17
N ASP A 50 -5.93 3.72 16.54
CA ASP A 50 -7.30 3.67 17.12
C ASP A 50 -8.09 5.00 17.00
N ASP A 51 -7.68 5.93 16.13
CA ASP A 51 -8.32 7.24 16.07
C ASP A 51 -9.48 7.22 15.06
N GLU A 52 -10.69 7.52 15.53
CA GLU A 52 -11.99 7.40 14.82
C GLU A 52 -12.10 8.28 13.55
N ASN A 53 -11.01 8.92 13.15
CA ASN A 53 -10.86 9.85 12.03
C ASN A 53 -10.44 9.18 10.72
N VAL A 54 -10.07 7.89 10.73
CA VAL A 54 -9.73 7.11 9.52
C VAL A 54 -10.53 5.81 9.50
N THR A 55 -10.94 5.36 8.31
CA THR A 55 -11.72 4.13 8.12
C THR A 55 -11.13 3.33 6.96
N ILE A 56 -11.05 1.99 7.10
CA ILE A 56 -10.60 1.12 6.01
C ILE A 56 -11.56 1.23 4.82
N GLY A 57 -11.04 1.43 3.61
CA GLY A 57 -11.85 1.55 2.39
C GLY A 57 -12.78 0.38 2.13
N GLU A 58 -13.89 0.63 1.41
CA GLU A 58 -14.93 -0.38 1.15
C GLU A 58 -14.41 -1.60 0.38
N THR A 59 -13.43 -1.41 -0.50
CA THR A 59 -12.80 -2.46 -1.32
C THR A 59 -12.10 -3.55 -0.51
N TYR A 60 -11.71 -3.26 0.74
CA TYR A 60 -11.04 -4.21 1.64
C TYR A 60 -12.00 -4.82 2.68
N ARG A 61 -13.31 -4.52 2.61
CA ARG A 61 -14.30 -5.04 3.55
C ARG A 61 -14.92 -6.32 3.00
N GLY A 62 -14.80 -7.41 3.75
CA GLY A 62 -15.41 -8.70 3.38
C GLY A 62 -14.85 -9.28 2.09
N VAL A 63 -13.55 -9.10 1.84
CA VAL A 63 -12.87 -9.65 0.67
C VAL A 63 -13.00 -11.17 0.67
N MET A 64 -13.35 -11.71 -0.50
CA MET A 64 -13.49 -13.14 -0.73
C MET A 64 -12.47 -13.58 -1.78
N THR A 65 -11.75 -14.66 -1.51
CA THR A 65 -10.86 -15.33 -2.45
C THR A 65 -11.43 -16.71 -2.73
N GLU A 66 -11.73 -17.01 -4.01
CA GLU A 66 -12.32 -18.29 -4.43
C GLU A 66 -13.61 -18.65 -3.65
N GLY A 67 -14.41 -17.63 -3.29
CA GLY A 67 -15.67 -17.78 -2.57
C GLY A 67 -15.55 -17.96 -1.06
N VAL A 68 -14.35 -17.88 -0.49
CA VAL A 68 -14.07 -17.98 0.95
C VAL A 68 -13.54 -16.64 1.47
N PRO A 69 -13.91 -16.20 2.70
CA PRO A 69 -13.34 -14.99 3.29
C PRO A 69 -11.81 -15.04 3.33
N ASP A 70 -11.15 -13.99 2.85
CA ASP A 70 -9.69 -13.91 2.84
C ASP A 70 -9.16 -13.53 4.23
N PRO A 71 -8.45 -14.44 4.94
CA PRO A 71 -7.99 -14.17 6.30
C PRO A 71 -6.85 -13.15 6.38
N ARG A 72 -6.19 -12.84 5.26
CA ARG A 72 -5.08 -11.88 5.20
C ARG A 72 -5.56 -10.43 5.33
N ILE A 73 -6.79 -10.17 4.88
CA ILE A 73 -7.46 -8.87 4.96
C ILE A 73 -8.57 -8.97 6.03
N SER A 74 -8.15 -9.12 7.29
CA SER A 74 -9.09 -9.12 8.42
C SER A 74 -9.46 -7.68 8.79
N VAL A 75 -10.71 -7.33 8.49
CA VAL A 75 -11.28 -5.99 8.70
C VAL A 75 -12.64 -6.14 9.39
N PHE A 76 -12.88 -5.36 10.45
CA PHE A 76 -14.09 -5.45 11.26
C PHE A 76 -14.70 -4.08 11.54
N ASN A 77 -16.00 -4.08 11.85
CA ASN A 77 -16.75 -2.88 12.21
C ASN A 77 -16.95 -2.86 13.74
N PRO A 78 -16.28 -1.97 14.49
CA PRO A 78 -16.49 -1.84 15.94
C PRO A 78 -17.84 -1.22 16.33
N GLY A 79 -18.67 -0.77 15.37
CA GLY A 79 -19.93 -0.09 15.64
C GLY A 79 -19.77 1.39 15.96
N ILE A 80 -18.62 1.97 15.61
CA ILE A 80 -18.27 3.36 15.85
C ILE A 80 -18.58 4.19 14.60
N LEU A 81 -19.18 5.36 14.80
CA LEU A 81 -19.35 6.37 13.77
C LEU A 81 -18.38 7.51 14.03
N ASN A 82 -17.71 7.99 12.98
CA ASN A 82 -16.91 9.20 13.10
C ASN A 82 -17.81 10.37 13.53
N SER A 83 -17.43 11.03 14.62
CA SER A 83 -18.23 12.08 15.27
C SER A 83 -18.52 13.31 14.39
N ASN A 84 -17.66 13.57 13.40
CA ASN A 84 -17.79 14.73 12.51
C ASN A 84 -18.58 14.41 11.22
N SER A 85 -18.42 13.20 10.68
CA SER A 85 -18.96 12.83 9.37
C SER A 85 -20.13 11.86 9.42
N GLY A 86 -20.33 11.16 10.54
CA GLY A 86 -21.29 10.06 10.66
C GLY A 86 -20.93 8.82 9.85
N ILE A 87 -19.75 8.77 9.22
CA ILE A 87 -19.28 7.63 8.44
C ILE A 87 -18.88 6.49 9.40
N PRO A 88 -19.28 5.24 9.14
CA PRO A 88 -18.82 4.09 9.91
C PRO A 88 -17.30 3.89 9.84
N VAL A 89 -16.68 3.77 11.00
CA VAL A 89 -15.26 3.45 11.14
C VAL A 89 -15.09 1.94 11.04
N TRP A 90 -14.17 1.50 10.18
CA TRP A 90 -13.75 0.11 10.05
C TRP A 90 -12.27 0.02 10.38
N GLN A 91 -11.91 -1.03 11.13
CA GLN A 91 -10.58 -1.26 11.67
C GLN A 91 -10.02 -2.60 11.22
N SER A 92 -8.72 -2.82 11.41
CA SER A 92 -8.04 -4.09 11.13
C SER A 92 -7.22 -4.54 12.34
N ASP A 93 -7.23 -5.85 12.60
CA ASP A 93 -6.47 -6.48 13.69
C ASP A 93 -5.02 -6.79 13.33
N LYS A 94 -4.54 -6.41 12.13
CA LYS A 94 -3.17 -6.76 11.68
C LYS A 94 -2.08 -6.12 12.56
N TYR A 95 -2.31 -4.90 13.05
CA TYR A 95 -1.41 -4.19 13.96
C TYR A 95 -2.18 -3.67 15.17
N PRO A 96 -2.47 -4.52 16.17
CA PRO A 96 -3.39 -4.20 17.26
C PRO A 96 -2.83 -3.22 18.31
N SER A 97 -1.62 -2.70 18.11
CA SER A 97 -0.97 -1.77 19.04
C SER A 97 0.18 -1.03 18.36
N GLY A 98 0.58 0.11 18.93
CA GLY A 98 1.77 0.84 18.46
C GLY A 98 3.10 0.12 18.69
N GLY A 99 3.10 -0.96 19.48
CA GLY A 99 4.26 -1.84 19.64
C GLY A 99 4.27 -3.02 18.67
N SER A 100 3.26 -3.17 17.82
CA SER A 100 3.16 -4.30 16.90
C SER A 100 4.32 -4.26 15.89
N PRO A 101 5.05 -5.36 15.71
CA PRO A 101 6.20 -5.37 14.81
C PRO A 101 5.73 -5.18 13.36
N VAL A 102 6.23 -4.14 12.70
CA VAL A 102 5.96 -3.89 11.28
C VAL A 102 6.95 -4.66 10.43
N GLN A 103 6.43 -5.49 9.54
CA GLN A 103 7.25 -6.31 8.67
C GLN A 103 7.82 -5.47 7.52
N VAL A 104 9.15 -5.47 7.38
CA VAL A 104 9.84 -4.76 6.29
C VAL A 104 10.11 -5.70 5.11
N ALA A 105 10.18 -7.01 5.29
CA ALA A 105 10.32 -7.96 4.20
C ALA A 105 9.72 -9.30 4.59
N SER A 106 9.10 -9.98 3.64
CA SER A 106 8.40 -11.24 3.86
C SER A 106 8.81 -12.28 2.81
N TRP A 107 8.63 -13.56 3.15
CA TRP A 107 8.85 -14.62 2.18
C TRP A 107 7.78 -14.58 1.08
N GLU A 108 6.57 -14.18 1.45
CA GLU A 108 5.40 -13.97 0.61
C GLU A 108 5.70 -12.92 -0.47
N GLU A 109 6.28 -11.78 -0.09
CA GLU A 109 6.74 -10.74 -1.02
C GLU A 109 7.76 -11.31 -2.02
N ALA A 110 8.74 -12.09 -1.52
CA ALA A 110 9.75 -12.70 -2.37
C ALA A 110 9.15 -13.71 -3.36
N GLN A 111 8.17 -14.51 -2.94
CA GLN A 111 7.44 -15.42 -3.82
C GLN A 111 6.68 -14.66 -4.91
N LEU A 112 6.00 -13.57 -4.56
CA LEU A 112 5.24 -12.77 -5.53
C LEU A 112 6.15 -12.07 -6.55
N ILE A 113 7.37 -11.68 -6.17
CA ILE A 113 8.39 -11.19 -7.12
C ILE A 113 8.80 -12.29 -8.12
N ILE A 114 8.96 -13.53 -7.64
CA ILE A 114 9.28 -14.67 -8.50
C ILE A 114 8.08 -15.01 -9.41
N ALA A 115 6.86 -15.00 -8.88
CA ALA A 115 5.63 -15.21 -9.66
C ALA A 115 5.49 -14.18 -10.78
N GLU A 116 5.76 -12.91 -10.49
CA GLU A 116 5.79 -11.86 -11.51
C GLU A 116 6.79 -12.17 -12.63
N ASN A 117 8.01 -12.58 -12.28
CA ASN A 117 9.00 -12.98 -13.27
C ASN A 117 8.53 -14.16 -14.13
N HIS A 118 7.87 -15.15 -13.52
CA HIS A 118 7.28 -16.27 -14.26
C HIS A 118 6.18 -15.82 -15.22
N ILE A 119 5.31 -14.90 -14.81
CA ILE A 119 4.27 -14.33 -15.67
C ILE A 119 4.90 -13.57 -16.84
N ASP A 120 5.98 -12.83 -16.58
CA ASP A 120 6.67 -12.05 -17.61
C ASP A 120 7.40 -12.89 -18.64
N THR A 121 8.05 -13.97 -18.18
CA THR A 121 8.80 -14.92 -19.03
C THR A 121 7.91 -15.98 -19.68
N GLY A 122 6.61 -16.00 -19.36
CA GLY A 122 5.63 -16.94 -19.93
C GLY A 122 5.56 -18.30 -19.24
N SER A 123 6.25 -18.49 -18.10
CA SER A 123 6.18 -19.69 -17.26
C SER A 123 4.93 -19.69 -16.36
N LEU A 124 3.74 -19.58 -16.97
CA LEU A 124 2.49 -19.27 -16.27
C LEU A 124 2.11 -20.32 -15.21
N ALA A 125 2.39 -21.61 -15.47
CA ALA A 125 2.12 -22.68 -14.50
C ALA A 125 2.96 -22.55 -13.22
N SER A 126 4.18 -22.02 -13.31
CA SER A 126 5.03 -21.76 -12.14
C SER A 126 4.50 -20.59 -11.29
N ALA A 127 3.89 -19.59 -11.92
CA ALA A 127 3.22 -18.51 -11.20
C ALA A 127 1.97 -19.01 -10.45
N VAL A 128 1.16 -19.85 -11.10
CA VAL A 128 -0.01 -20.50 -10.44
C VAL A 128 0.42 -21.34 -9.25
N ALA A 129 1.49 -22.13 -9.39
CA ALA A 129 2.01 -22.94 -8.28
C ALA A 129 2.44 -22.09 -7.07
N ILE A 130 2.93 -20.86 -7.30
CA ILE A 130 3.25 -19.92 -6.22
C ILE A 130 1.97 -19.40 -5.56
N PHE A 131 0.95 -19.01 -6.33
CA PHE A 131 -0.33 -18.56 -5.78
C PHE A 131 -0.99 -19.66 -4.93
N ASP A 132 -1.03 -20.89 -5.44
CA ASP A 132 -1.60 -22.03 -4.71
C ASP A 132 -0.83 -22.32 -3.41
N ALA A 133 0.49 -22.14 -3.40
CA ALA A 133 1.31 -22.30 -2.20
C ALA A 133 1.00 -21.22 -1.15
N LEU A 134 0.81 -19.96 -1.58
CA LEU A 134 0.40 -18.86 -0.70
C LEU A 134 -1.02 -19.09 -0.16
N HIS A 135 -1.96 -19.46 -1.02
CA HIS A 135 -3.33 -19.80 -0.63
C HIS A 135 -3.36 -20.93 0.39
N ALA A 136 -2.61 -22.02 0.14
CA ALA A 136 -2.52 -23.14 1.06
C ALA A 136 -1.96 -22.74 2.43
N ALA A 137 -1.02 -21.79 2.50
CA ALA A 137 -0.43 -21.32 3.76
C ALA A 137 -1.46 -20.64 4.68
N VAL A 138 -2.50 -20.04 4.09
CA VAL A 138 -3.57 -19.34 4.82
C VAL A 138 -4.92 -20.07 4.77
N GLY A 139 -4.97 -21.28 4.21
CA GLY A 139 -6.18 -22.11 4.13
C GLY A 139 -7.19 -21.66 3.07
N LEU A 140 -6.75 -20.91 2.06
CA LEU A 140 -7.57 -20.52 0.92
C LEU A 140 -7.60 -21.63 -0.16
N PRO A 141 -8.68 -21.73 -0.95
CA PRO A 141 -8.73 -22.61 -2.11
C PRO A 141 -7.67 -22.22 -3.15
N ALA A 142 -7.20 -23.21 -3.92
CA ALA A 142 -6.28 -22.98 -5.03
C ALA A 142 -6.90 -22.08 -6.12
N TYR A 143 -6.05 -21.39 -6.87
CA TYR A 143 -6.45 -20.50 -7.95
C TYR A 143 -7.24 -21.26 -9.03
N SER A 144 -8.46 -20.82 -9.30
CA SER A 144 -9.34 -21.48 -10.28
C SER A 144 -9.54 -20.70 -11.59
N GLY A 145 -8.91 -19.52 -11.69
CA GLY A 145 -9.06 -18.60 -12.81
C GLY A 145 -8.31 -19.00 -14.09
N ALA A 146 -8.38 -18.11 -15.09
CA ALA A 146 -7.76 -18.34 -16.39
C ALA A 146 -6.21 -18.26 -16.33
N VAL A 147 -5.53 -19.24 -16.91
CA VAL A 147 -4.05 -19.27 -16.97
C VAL A 147 -3.56 -18.51 -18.21
N THR A 148 -3.74 -17.19 -18.20
CA THR A 148 -3.22 -16.27 -19.24
C THR A 148 -2.39 -15.19 -18.59
N LYS A 149 -1.44 -14.58 -19.34
CA LYS A 149 -0.60 -13.50 -18.80
C LYS A 149 -1.43 -12.37 -18.17
N SER A 150 -2.49 -11.94 -18.86
CA SER A 150 -3.39 -10.87 -18.36
C SER A 150 -4.10 -11.28 -17.06
N ALA A 151 -4.73 -12.45 -17.03
CA ALA A 151 -5.46 -12.92 -15.85
C ALA A 151 -4.54 -13.14 -14.64
N LEU A 152 -3.33 -13.67 -14.86
CA LEU A 152 -2.36 -13.88 -13.77
C LEU A 152 -1.72 -12.57 -13.30
N MET A 153 -1.57 -11.55 -14.16
CA MET A 153 -1.15 -10.22 -13.70
C MET A 153 -2.22 -9.58 -12.81
N SER A 154 -3.50 -9.70 -13.16
CA SER A 154 -4.59 -9.25 -12.29
C SER A 154 -4.61 -10.01 -10.96
N GLN A 155 -4.39 -11.33 -11.00
CA GLN A 155 -4.27 -12.14 -9.79
C GLN A 155 -3.07 -11.70 -8.95
N LEU A 156 -1.90 -11.48 -9.56
CA LEU A 156 -0.71 -11.00 -8.88
C LEU A 156 -0.97 -9.69 -8.14
N ILE A 157 -1.65 -8.73 -8.78
CA ILE A 157 -2.01 -7.45 -8.14
C ILE A 157 -2.86 -7.69 -6.90
N PHE A 158 -3.87 -8.57 -7.00
CA PHE A 158 -4.71 -8.92 -5.87
C PHE A 158 -3.91 -9.61 -4.75
N GLU A 159 -3.13 -10.64 -5.05
CA GLU A 159 -2.30 -11.34 -4.07
C GLU A 159 -1.34 -10.40 -3.35
N ARG A 160 -0.73 -9.46 -4.09
CA ARG A 160 0.12 -8.44 -3.50
C ARG A 160 -0.64 -7.55 -2.54
N SER A 161 -1.84 -7.09 -2.90
CA SER A 161 -2.67 -6.27 -2.01
C SER A 161 -3.11 -7.02 -0.75
N ALA A 162 -3.37 -8.33 -0.85
CA ALA A 162 -3.82 -9.15 0.27
C ALA A 162 -2.67 -9.50 1.22
N GLU A 163 -1.54 -10.00 0.70
CA GLU A 163 -0.38 -10.37 1.52
C GLU A 163 0.21 -9.16 2.24
N MET A 164 0.35 -8.04 1.53
CA MET A 164 0.99 -6.83 2.04
C MET A 164 -0.01 -5.76 2.48
N PHE A 165 -1.22 -6.18 2.87
CA PHE A 165 -2.23 -5.29 3.43
C PHE A 165 -1.66 -4.53 4.63
N LEU A 166 -1.80 -3.20 4.68
CA LEU A 166 -1.22 -2.31 5.71
C LEU A 166 0.32 -2.32 5.84
N GLU A 167 1.06 -2.84 4.86
CA GLU A 167 2.54 -2.88 4.90
C GLU A 167 3.24 -1.83 4.01
N GLY A 168 2.46 -0.95 3.38
CA GLY A 168 2.97 0.20 2.63
C GLY A 168 3.51 -0.07 1.23
N HIS A 169 3.00 -1.12 0.58
CA HIS A 169 3.34 -1.45 -0.80
C HIS A 169 2.47 -0.79 -1.85
N HIS A 170 1.23 -0.49 -1.50
CA HIS A 170 0.17 -0.23 -2.47
C HIS A 170 0.45 0.98 -3.38
N LEU A 171 0.96 2.10 -2.84
CA LEU A 171 1.28 3.28 -3.66
C LEU A 171 2.37 2.98 -4.70
N GLN A 172 3.37 2.17 -4.34
CA GLN A 172 4.41 1.78 -5.28
C GLN A 172 3.89 0.81 -6.33
N ASP A 173 3.02 -0.12 -5.94
CA ASP A 173 2.37 -1.04 -6.86
C ASP A 173 1.43 -0.31 -7.83
N ILE A 174 0.67 0.69 -7.36
CA ILE A 174 -0.15 1.56 -8.21
C ILE A 174 0.70 2.17 -9.32
N LYS A 175 1.83 2.77 -8.96
CA LYS A 175 2.70 3.46 -9.93
C LYS A 175 3.38 2.49 -10.89
N ARG A 176 3.89 1.37 -10.38
CA ARG A 176 4.70 0.43 -11.17
C ARG A 176 3.86 -0.45 -12.09
N LEU A 177 2.69 -0.89 -11.61
CA LEU A 177 1.78 -1.76 -12.34
C LEU A 177 0.66 -0.97 -13.05
N ASN A 178 0.70 0.37 -12.95
CA ASN A 178 -0.30 1.26 -13.53
C ASN A 178 -1.74 0.89 -13.12
N ILE A 179 -1.91 0.60 -11.83
CA ILE A 179 -3.22 0.25 -11.26
C ILE A 179 -4.08 1.53 -11.25
N PRO A 180 -5.33 1.47 -11.73
CA PRO A 180 -6.23 2.61 -11.64
C PRO A 180 -6.43 3.08 -10.19
N LEU A 181 -6.40 4.39 -9.97
CA LEU A 181 -6.71 4.97 -8.66
C LEU A 181 -8.16 4.70 -8.28
N PHE A 182 -8.35 4.35 -7.02
CA PHE A 182 -9.67 4.21 -6.41
C PHE A 182 -9.74 5.06 -5.13
N PRO A 183 -10.77 5.91 -4.98
CA PRO A 183 -11.72 6.33 -6.00
C PRO A 183 -11.04 7.05 -7.18
N ALA A 184 -11.66 6.97 -8.37
CA ALA A 184 -11.09 7.57 -9.57
C ALA A 184 -10.98 9.10 -9.47
N LYS A 185 -9.99 9.67 -10.18
CA LYS A 185 -9.83 11.13 -10.30
C LYS A 185 -11.15 11.78 -10.71
N GLY A 186 -11.52 12.85 -10.00
CA GLY A 186 -12.73 13.64 -10.28
C GLY A 186 -13.99 13.13 -9.57
N VAL A 187 -13.95 11.99 -8.88
CA VAL A 187 -15.05 11.57 -7.99
C VAL A 187 -15.20 12.62 -6.88
N SER A 188 -16.43 13.03 -6.56
CA SER A 188 -16.69 14.01 -5.50
C SER A 188 -16.37 13.42 -4.14
N ILE A 189 -15.71 14.18 -3.28
CA ILE A 189 -15.55 13.80 -1.87
C ILE A 189 -16.78 14.27 -1.06
N PRO A 190 -17.24 13.50 -0.07
CA PRO A 190 -18.39 13.85 0.77
C PRO A 190 -18.25 15.19 1.51
N PHE A 191 -17.02 15.66 1.73
CA PHE A 191 -16.70 16.88 2.48
C PHE A 191 -16.40 18.10 1.59
N GLY A 192 -16.67 18.00 0.28
CA GLY A 192 -16.46 19.06 -0.71
C GLY A 192 -15.11 18.99 -1.41
N GLY A 193 -15.12 19.10 -2.74
CA GLY A 193 -13.95 18.88 -3.61
C GLY A 193 -14.05 17.56 -4.39
N SER A 194 -12.94 17.14 -5.03
CA SER A 194 -12.87 15.89 -5.78
C SER A 194 -11.53 15.19 -5.60
N TYR A 195 -11.51 13.87 -5.74
CA TYR A 195 -10.27 13.08 -5.72
C TYR A 195 -9.31 13.54 -6.83
N GLY A 196 -8.06 13.78 -6.47
CA GLY A 196 -6.96 14.11 -7.39
C GLY A 196 -6.26 12.87 -7.94
N ASP A 197 -5.23 13.09 -8.76
CA ASP A 197 -4.32 12.08 -9.31
C ASP A 197 -2.90 12.19 -8.75
N GLN A 198 -2.74 12.87 -7.61
CA GLN A 198 -1.45 13.09 -6.98
C GLN A 198 -0.89 11.78 -6.41
N MET A 199 0.19 11.29 -7.01
CA MET A 199 0.92 10.07 -6.60
C MET A 199 2.38 10.35 -6.23
N CYS A 200 2.75 11.62 -6.07
CA CYS A 200 4.04 12.03 -5.53
C CYS A 200 3.85 13.10 -4.46
N PHE A 201 4.77 13.11 -3.50
CA PHE A 201 4.93 14.24 -2.60
C PHE A 201 5.51 15.41 -3.36
N VAL A 202 4.88 16.58 -3.22
CA VAL A 202 5.47 17.84 -3.68
C VAL A 202 6.67 18.13 -2.78
N LEU A 203 7.79 18.49 -3.38
CA LEU A 203 8.97 18.90 -2.62
C LEU A 203 8.62 20.11 -1.73
N PRO A 204 9.01 20.10 -0.44
CA PRO A 204 8.65 21.17 0.47
C PRO A 204 9.36 22.47 0.10
N ALA A 205 8.73 23.61 0.44
CA ALA A 205 9.18 24.91 -0.01
C ALA A 205 10.59 25.30 0.43
N THR A 206 10.99 24.82 1.60
CA THR A 206 12.34 25.00 2.14
C THR A 206 13.44 24.42 1.24
N GLU A 207 13.14 23.42 0.43
CA GLU A 207 14.11 22.79 -0.48
C GLU A 207 14.41 23.66 -1.69
N PHE A 208 13.42 24.34 -2.29
CA PHE A 208 13.64 25.19 -3.47
C PHE A 208 13.94 26.65 -3.13
N GLN A 209 13.52 27.16 -1.96
CA GLN A 209 13.81 28.53 -1.53
C GLN A 209 15.31 28.79 -1.38
N ASN A 210 16.09 27.76 -1.05
CA ASN A 210 17.54 27.86 -0.86
C ASN A 210 18.36 27.10 -1.92
N ASN A 211 17.70 26.34 -2.81
CA ASN A 211 18.35 25.59 -3.88
C ASN A 211 17.79 25.97 -5.25
N LEU A 212 18.39 27.00 -5.85
CA LEU A 212 18.00 27.55 -7.17
C LEU A 212 18.12 26.54 -8.33
N CYS A 213 18.76 25.39 -8.12
CA CYS A 213 18.88 24.32 -9.12
C CYS A 213 17.67 23.37 -9.14
N ILE A 214 16.76 23.47 -8.16
CA ILE A 214 15.55 22.66 -8.07
C ILE A 214 14.36 23.52 -8.45
N SER A 215 13.67 23.16 -9.54
CA SER A 215 12.41 23.81 -9.90
C SER A 215 11.25 23.28 -9.02
N GLU A 216 10.32 24.16 -8.67
CA GLU A 216 9.06 23.78 -8.01
C GLU A 216 8.30 22.71 -8.81
N GLY A 217 7.61 21.81 -8.10
CA GLY A 217 6.54 21.00 -8.70
C GLY A 217 6.95 19.74 -9.46
N ILE A 218 8.12 19.15 -9.21
CA ILE A 218 8.53 17.89 -9.86
C ILE A 218 7.72 16.71 -9.28
N CYS A 219 6.53 16.48 -9.82
CA CYS A 219 5.85 15.18 -9.80
C CYS A 219 5.61 14.82 -11.27
N GLY A 220 6.45 13.93 -11.79
CA GLY A 220 6.39 13.41 -13.15
C GLY A 220 5.59 12.12 -13.22
#